data_AF-A0A356L6T9-F1
#
_entry.id   AF-A0A356L6T9-F1
#
_cell.length_a   1.000
_cell.length_b   1.000
_cell.length_c   1.000
_cell.angle_alpha   90.00
_cell.angle_beta   90.00
_cell.angle_gamma   90.00
#
_symmetry.space_group_name_H-M   'P 1'
#
loop_
_entity.id
_entity.type
_entity.pdbx_description
1 polymer ?
#
loop_
_entity_poly.entity_id
_entity_poly.type
_entity_poly.pdbx_seq_one_letter_code
_entity_poly.pdbx_strand_id
1 'polypeptide(L)'
;GLAKEKGPVKYVIGNADEGEPGNFKDRYLMENDPHQIIEGMIIVAFATMASHGFLYVRGEYSLPMSTMQWAIEEARRNNFLGQNILGSGFDFDIEIRSGAGSYVCGEEFALIESIEGKPGRTRVKPPFPTQKGLFGKPTLINNVETFSNIPLIISIGGQKYAETGTKSSTGTKLLCLSGNAKVKGVFEVPFGVTIRQVVEELGQGTESGRKIKMVQLGGACGPIIPEYMLDMVIDYERFEEFESKTGAGAIIVIDDRFNIFDILMRVVRFFEHESCGKCTPCREGHAQLAIILNKFIERKATAKDLFSLESLARVMHQTSLCGLGQTSPTAIISTLRYFREDYIEQIDYPTNLGGQ
;
A
#
# COMPACT_ATOMS: atom_id res chain seq x y z
N GLY A 1 -0.33 -5.31 20.43
CA GLY A 1 1.11 -5.36 20.75
C GLY A 1 1.47 -4.34 21.81
N LEU A 2 1.46 -3.06 21.45
CA LEU A 2 1.94 -1.94 22.29
C LEU A 2 1.34 -1.86 23.72
N ALA A 3 0.06 -2.19 23.89
CA ALA A 3 -0.58 -2.19 25.22
C ALA A 3 0.08 -3.16 26.21
N LYS A 4 0.69 -4.25 25.73
CA LYS A 4 1.38 -5.25 26.58
C LYS A 4 2.76 -4.80 27.05
N GLU A 5 3.34 -3.81 26.38
CA GLU A 5 4.72 -3.37 26.61
C GLU A 5 4.80 -2.47 27.84
N LYS A 6 5.83 -2.68 28.65
CA LYS A 6 6.10 -1.91 29.85
C LYS A 6 7.17 -0.86 29.54
N GLY A 7 6.80 0.40 29.59
CA GLY A 7 7.73 1.51 29.40
C GLY A 7 7.04 2.84 29.72
N PRO A 8 7.76 3.82 30.29
CA PRO A 8 7.18 5.12 30.63
C PRO A 8 6.86 5.97 29.40
N VAL A 9 7.44 5.65 28.25
CA VAL A 9 7.25 6.36 26.98
C VAL A 9 6.92 5.36 25.90
N LYS A 10 5.84 5.63 25.18
CA LYS A 10 5.36 4.88 24.03
C LYS A 10 4.94 5.86 22.95
N TYR A 11 5.12 5.47 21.69
CA TYR A 11 4.77 6.31 20.55
C TYR A 11 3.65 5.68 19.71
N VAL A 12 2.81 6.55 19.15
CA VAL A 12 1.83 6.19 18.12
C VAL A 12 2.19 6.94 16.85
N ILE A 13 2.21 6.26 15.72
CA ILE A 13 2.53 6.86 14.43
C ILE A 13 1.36 6.66 13.47
N GLY A 14 0.80 7.77 13.00
CA GLY A 14 -0.05 7.85 11.81
C GLY A 14 0.82 7.82 10.56
N ASN A 15 0.82 6.70 9.85
CA ASN A 15 1.48 6.59 8.56
C ASN A 15 0.55 7.15 7.47
N ALA A 16 0.90 8.33 6.97
CA ALA A 16 0.26 9.03 5.86
C ALA A 16 1.22 9.21 4.66
N ASP A 17 2.26 8.38 4.57
CA ASP A 17 3.17 8.32 3.41
C ASP A 17 2.57 7.41 2.33
N GLU A 18 1.57 7.94 1.64
CA GLU A 18 0.88 7.27 0.55
C GLU A 18 1.65 7.45 -0.77
N GLY A 19 2.82 6.80 -0.87
CA GLY A 19 3.69 6.88 -2.05
C GLY A 19 3.35 5.89 -3.18
N GLU A 20 2.47 4.92 -2.95
CA GLU A 20 2.21 3.84 -3.91
C GLU A 20 1.34 4.31 -5.09
N PRO A 21 1.75 4.06 -6.35
CA PRO A 21 0.96 4.39 -7.52
C PRO A 21 -0.45 3.80 -7.47
N GLY A 22 -1.43 4.65 -7.79
CA GLY A 22 -2.85 4.29 -7.79
C GLY A 22 -3.55 4.52 -6.45
N ASN A 23 -2.83 4.76 -5.35
CA ASN A 23 -3.41 5.07 -4.04
C ASN A 23 -3.43 6.58 -3.78
N PHE A 24 -4.57 7.08 -3.29
CA PHE A 24 -4.80 8.50 -2.96
C PHE A 24 -5.94 8.66 -1.93
N LYS A 25 -6.24 7.63 -1.13
CA LYS A 25 -7.31 7.62 -0.12
C LYS A 25 -6.88 8.37 1.13
N ASP A 26 -5.61 8.27 1.51
CA ASP A 26 -5.09 8.90 2.72
C ASP A 26 -5.02 10.41 2.51
N ARG A 27 -4.66 10.82 1.29
CA ARG A 27 -4.80 12.21 0.85
C ARG A 27 -6.23 12.72 1.07
N TYR A 28 -7.22 11.97 0.59
CA TYR A 28 -8.62 12.38 0.67
C TYR A 28 -9.10 12.52 2.12
N LEU A 29 -8.73 11.57 2.99
CA LEU A 29 -9.03 11.64 4.42
C LEU A 29 -8.41 12.88 5.08
N MET A 30 -7.12 13.14 4.84
CA MET A 30 -6.44 14.29 5.44
C MET A 30 -6.97 15.64 4.95
N GLU A 31 -7.41 15.74 3.69
CA GLU A 31 -7.95 16.98 3.13
C GLU A 31 -9.39 17.27 3.58
N ASN A 32 -10.21 16.23 3.80
CA ASN A 32 -11.65 16.38 3.99
C ASN A 32 -12.14 16.09 5.41
N ASP A 33 -11.50 15.18 6.14
CA ASP A 33 -11.85 14.85 7.53
C ASP A 33 -10.61 14.62 8.42
N PRO A 34 -9.79 15.67 8.62
CA PRO A 34 -8.56 15.57 9.41
C PRO A 34 -8.81 15.27 10.89
N HIS A 35 -9.95 15.70 11.44
CA HIS A 35 -10.30 15.51 12.85
C HIS A 35 -10.62 14.06 13.16
N GLN A 36 -11.22 13.31 12.23
CA GLN A 36 -11.45 11.87 12.40
C GLN A 36 -10.15 11.09 12.58
N ILE A 37 -9.08 11.48 11.85
CA ILE A 37 -7.74 10.89 12.02
C ILE A 37 -7.18 11.22 13.41
N ILE A 38 -7.27 12.49 13.82
CA ILE A 38 -6.77 12.97 15.12
C ILE A 38 -7.48 12.24 16.28
N GLU A 39 -8.82 12.15 16.23
CA GLU A 39 -9.62 11.44 17.23
C GLU A 39 -9.23 9.96 17.31
N GLY A 40 -9.07 9.29 16.16
CA GLY A 40 -8.60 7.92 16.12
C GLY A 40 -7.22 7.73 16.77
N MET A 41 -6.28 8.65 16.52
CA MET A 41 -4.96 8.63 17.16
C MET A 41 -5.05 8.86 18.67
N ILE A 42 -5.90 9.77 19.15
CA ILE A 42 -6.13 10.01 20.58
C ILE A 42 -6.67 8.74 21.26
N ILE A 43 -7.69 8.10 20.66
CA ILE A 43 -8.29 6.87 21.21
C ILE A 43 -7.25 5.77 21.34
N VAL A 44 -6.42 5.58 20.30
CA VAL A 44 -5.36 4.55 20.33
C VAL A 44 -4.27 4.90 21.34
N ALA A 45 -3.89 6.16 21.45
CA ALA A 45 -2.91 6.61 22.42
C ALA A 45 -3.40 6.36 23.84
N PHE A 46 -4.66 6.68 24.14
CA PHE A 46 -5.29 6.39 25.41
C PHE A 46 -5.30 4.89 25.71
N ALA A 47 -5.75 4.06 24.75
CA ALA A 47 -5.80 2.61 24.91
C ALA A 47 -4.41 1.96 25.11
N THR A 48 -3.33 2.61 24.67
CA THR A 48 -1.97 2.09 24.74
C THR A 48 -1.10 2.79 25.80
N MET A 49 -1.62 3.84 26.44
CA MET A 49 -0.90 4.77 27.31
C MET A 49 0.33 5.39 26.65
N ALA A 50 0.18 5.79 25.38
CA ALA A 50 1.17 6.60 24.68
C ALA A 50 0.92 8.07 24.95
N SER A 51 2.00 8.84 25.13
CA SER A 51 1.92 10.28 25.40
C SER A 51 2.32 11.15 24.21
N HIS A 52 2.87 10.56 23.16
CA HIS A 52 3.37 11.28 21.99
C HIS A 52 3.01 10.55 20.69
N GLY A 53 2.46 11.31 19.75
CA GLY A 53 2.08 10.88 18.43
C GLY A 53 2.92 11.54 17.34
N PHE A 54 3.20 10.82 16.26
CA PHE A 54 3.71 11.41 15.03
C PHE A 54 2.74 11.15 13.89
N LEU A 55 2.45 12.17 13.08
CA LEU A 55 1.80 11.99 11.79
C LEU A 55 2.88 12.14 10.71
N TYR A 56 3.28 11.04 10.09
CA TYR A 56 4.28 11.04 9.05
C TYR A 56 3.61 11.19 7.69
N VAL A 57 3.73 12.37 7.09
CA VAL A 57 3.09 12.75 5.83
C VAL A 57 4.13 12.80 4.72
N ARG A 58 3.77 12.34 3.52
CA ARG A 58 4.67 12.45 2.36
C ARG A 58 4.95 13.90 1.99
N GLY A 59 6.17 14.16 1.52
CA GLY A 59 6.65 15.53 1.26
C GLY A 59 5.94 16.27 0.13
N GLU A 60 5.26 15.55 -0.76
CA GLU A 60 4.53 16.14 -1.90
C GLU A 60 3.13 16.63 -1.52
N TYR A 61 2.65 16.31 -0.31
CA TYR A 61 1.30 16.61 0.15
C TYR A 61 1.22 17.94 0.91
N SER A 62 1.53 19.04 0.23
CA SER A 62 1.51 20.39 0.84
C SER A 62 0.13 20.79 1.39
N LEU A 63 -0.94 20.58 0.62
CA LEU A 63 -2.31 20.87 1.06
C LEU A 63 -2.74 19.96 2.23
N PRO A 64 -2.67 18.62 2.14
CA PRO A 64 -2.99 17.74 3.27
C PRO A 64 -2.20 18.09 4.54
N MET A 65 -0.90 18.38 4.42
CA MET A 65 -0.09 18.81 5.57
C MET A 65 -0.62 20.10 6.20
N SER A 66 -0.96 21.11 5.39
CA SER A 66 -1.49 22.37 5.90
C SER A 66 -2.86 22.20 6.59
N THR A 67 -3.73 21.34 6.04
CA THR A 67 -5.03 21.02 6.61
C THR A 67 -4.88 20.27 7.94
N MET A 68 -4.01 19.26 8.00
CA MET A 68 -3.73 18.53 9.24
C MET A 68 -3.11 19.44 10.30
N GLN A 69 -2.18 20.32 9.91
CA GLN A 69 -1.57 21.28 10.84
C GLN A 69 -2.63 22.20 11.44
N TRP A 70 -3.54 22.74 10.62
CA TRP A 70 -4.65 23.56 11.08
C TRP A 70 -5.56 22.81 12.05
N ALA A 71 -5.92 21.56 11.73
CA ALA A 71 -6.79 20.72 12.56
C ALA A 71 -6.14 20.36 13.91
N ILE A 72 -4.83 20.05 13.92
CA ILE A 72 -4.08 19.80 15.16
C ILE A 72 -4.07 21.05 16.05
N GLU A 73 -3.83 22.24 15.48
CA GLU A 73 -3.86 23.50 16.25
C GLU A 73 -5.27 23.84 16.76
N GLU A 74 -6.32 23.50 16.01
CA GLU A 74 -7.69 23.61 16.49
C GLU A 74 -8.00 22.65 17.64
N ALA A 75 -7.58 21.38 17.53
CA ALA A 75 -7.74 20.39 18.59
C ALA A 75 -7.00 20.79 19.88
N ARG A 76 -5.78 21.34 19.76
CA ARG A 76 -5.03 21.92 20.90
C ARG A 76 -5.79 23.07 21.56
N ARG A 77 -6.30 24.03 20.77
CA ARG A 77 -7.06 25.18 21.30
C ARG A 77 -8.32 24.80 22.06
N ASN A 78 -8.93 23.66 21.70
CA ASN A 78 -10.15 23.14 22.34
C ASN A 78 -9.86 22.09 23.43
N ASN A 79 -8.61 21.90 23.84
CA ASN A 79 -8.19 20.90 24.84
C ASN A 79 -8.54 19.44 24.46
N PHE A 80 -8.51 19.13 23.17
CA PHE A 80 -8.59 17.76 22.64
C PHE A 80 -7.19 17.14 22.42
N LEU A 81 -6.14 17.96 22.34
CA LEU A 81 -4.73 17.55 22.28
C LEU A 81 -3.90 18.38 23.25
N GLY A 82 -2.81 17.80 23.74
CA GLY A 82 -1.87 18.44 24.66
C GLY A 82 -1.92 17.81 26.06
N GLN A 83 -1.86 18.66 27.08
CA GLN A 83 -1.86 18.24 28.48
C GLN A 83 -3.28 18.17 29.06
N ASN A 84 -3.54 17.16 29.87
CA ASN A 84 -4.78 16.96 30.62
C ASN A 84 -6.03 17.13 29.74
N ILE A 85 -6.07 16.35 28.66
CA ILE A 85 -7.13 16.38 27.64
C ILE A 85 -8.49 16.26 28.32
N LEU A 86 -9.35 17.27 28.14
CA LEU A 86 -10.68 17.37 28.75
C LEU A 86 -10.72 17.17 30.29
N GLY A 87 -9.62 17.42 31.00
CA GLY A 87 -9.53 17.22 32.45
C GLY A 87 -9.42 15.74 32.87
N SER A 88 -9.09 14.84 31.94
CA SER A 88 -9.06 13.39 32.16
C SER A 88 -7.83 12.87 32.92
N GLY A 89 -6.79 13.69 33.09
CA GLY A 89 -5.48 13.29 33.58
C GLY A 89 -4.61 12.56 32.54
N PHE A 90 -5.04 12.53 31.27
CA PHE A 90 -4.29 11.95 30.16
C PHE A 90 -3.66 13.04 29.28
N ASP A 91 -2.40 12.84 28.92
CA ASP A 91 -1.62 13.73 28.06
C ASP A 91 -1.33 13.01 26.73
N PHE A 92 -1.62 13.67 25.61
CA PHE A 92 -1.23 13.20 24.29
C PHE A 92 -1.15 14.36 23.30
N ASP A 93 -0.06 14.44 22.55
CA ASP A 93 0.11 15.46 21.51
C ASP A 93 0.66 14.83 20.23
N ILE A 94 0.39 15.49 19.10
CA ILE A 94 0.74 15.00 17.75
C ILE A 94 1.69 15.98 17.07
N GLU A 95 2.81 15.47 16.60
CA GLU A 95 3.74 16.23 15.75
C GLU A 95 3.68 15.74 14.29
N ILE A 96 3.58 16.67 13.34
CA ILE A 96 3.69 16.34 11.92
C ILE A 96 5.16 16.21 11.54
N ARG A 97 5.51 15.12 10.87
CA ARG A 97 6.81 14.92 10.23
C ARG A 97 6.60 14.72 8.74
N SER A 98 7.38 15.44 7.94
CA SER A 98 7.35 15.31 6.49
C SER A 98 8.46 14.39 6.00
N GLY A 99 8.12 13.49 5.08
CA GLY A 99 9.10 12.83 4.23
C GLY A 99 9.68 13.77 3.17
N ALA A 100 10.51 13.22 2.28
CA ALA A 100 11.18 13.95 1.19
C ALA A 100 10.96 13.27 -0.18
N GLY A 101 9.79 12.63 -0.37
CA GLY A 101 9.39 11.97 -1.62
C GLY A 101 10.10 10.64 -1.84
N SER A 102 9.93 9.68 -0.91
CA SER A 102 10.45 8.33 -1.08
C SER A 102 9.45 7.31 -0.57
N TYR A 103 8.95 6.46 -1.47
CA TYR A 103 7.95 5.44 -1.17
C TYR A 103 8.39 4.44 -0.11
N VAL A 104 9.68 4.11 -0.06
CA VAL A 104 10.20 3.16 0.96
C VAL A 104 10.04 3.71 2.38
N CYS A 105 9.97 5.03 2.57
CA CYS A 105 9.73 5.64 3.88
C CYS A 105 8.33 5.35 4.43
N GLY A 106 7.40 4.84 3.62
CA GLY A 106 6.11 4.34 4.09
C GLY A 106 6.20 2.97 4.76
N GLU A 107 7.34 2.27 4.66
CA GLU A 107 7.57 1.00 5.36
C GLU A 107 7.89 1.23 6.84
N GLU A 108 7.32 0.42 7.73
CA GLU A 108 7.37 0.60 9.19
C GLU A 108 8.73 1.06 9.76
N PHE A 109 9.83 0.38 9.42
CA PHE A 109 11.13 0.72 9.98
C PHE A 109 11.85 1.82 9.21
N ALA A 110 11.65 1.91 7.90
CA ALA A 110 12.17 3.02 7.12
C ALA A 110 11.53 4.35 7.54
N LEU A 111 10.24 4.33 7.86
CA LEU A 111 9.48 5.43 8.44
C LEU A 111 10.09 5.87 9.77
N ILE A 112 10.30 4.93 10.68
CA ILE A 112 10.95 5.19 11.97
C ILE A 112 12.33 5.84 11.76
N GLU A 113 13.17 5.26 10.90
CA GLU A 113 14.51 5.80 10.63
C GLU A 113 14.43 7.23 10.07
N SER A 114 13.48 7.50 9.18
CA SER A 114 13.25 8.84 8.64
C SER A 114 12.84 9.84 9.71
N ILE A 115 11.92 9.48 10.63
CA ILE A 115 11.55 10.33 11.77
C ILE A 115 12.75 10.60 12.68
N GLU A 116 13.61 9.60 12.88
CA GLU A 116 14.85 9.73 13.66
C GLU A 116 15.93 10.59 12.98
N GLY A 117 15.67 11.12 11.77
CA GLY A 117 16.61 11.92 10.99
C GLY A 117 17.69 11.11 10.28
N LYS A 118 17.51 9.79 10.17
CA LYS A 118 18.41 8.88 9.46
C LYS A 118 17.90 8.62 8.03
N PRO A 119 18.74 8.07 7.13
CA PRO A 119 18.26 7.60 5.84
C PRO A 119 17.14 6.57 6.00
N GLY A 120 16.05 6.68 5.23
CA GLY A 120 14.89 5.79 5.24
C GLY A 120 15.20 4.37 4.78
N ARG A 121 15.94 3.62 5.60
CA ARG A 121 16.38 2.25 5.32
C ARG A 121 15.81 1.33 6.38
N THR A 122 14.97 0.39 5.95
CA THR A 122 14.33 -0.59 6.84
C THR A 122 15.31 -1.34 7.76
N ARG A 123 14.85 -1.75 8.95
CA ARG A 123 15.62 -2.56 9.93
C ARG A 123 15.25 -4.04 9.79
N VAL A 124 16.15 -4.92 10.21
CA VAL A 124 15.88 -6.36 10.26
C VAL A 124 14.92 -6.65 11.42
N LYS A 125 13.89 -7.46 11.17
CA LYS A 125 12.99 -8.03 12.18
C LYS A 125 13.54 -9.42 12.59
N PRO A 126 13.54 -9.80 13.88
CA PRO A 126 13.20 -9.03 15.10
C PRO A 126 14.34 -8.09 15.57
N PRO A 127 14.08 -7.12 16.49
CA PRO A 127 12.82 -6.86 17.20
C PRO A 127 11.77 -6.15 16.35
N PHE A 128 10.50 -6.21 16.76
CA PHE A 128 9.40 -5.49 16.09
C PHE A 128 9.25 -4.05 16.63
N PRO A 129 8.65 -3.11 15.86
CA PRO A 129 8.44 -1.72 16.29
C PRO A 129 7.71 -1.61 17.63
N THR A 130 6.75 -2.50 17.89
CA THR A 130 6.01 -2.51 19.15
C THR A 130 6.90 -2.76 20.35
N GLN A 131 8.02 -3.47 20.20
CA GLN A 131 8.99 -3.72 21.28
C GLN A 131 10.09 -2.65 21.29
N LYS A 132 10.66 -2.35 20.11
CA LYS A 132 11.78 -1.43 19.95
C LYS A 132 11.67 -0.70 18.59
N GLY A 133 10.86 0.35 18.57
CA GLY A 133 10.62 1.19 17.41
C GLY A 133 11.36 2.53 17.49
N LEU A 134 10.60 3.61 17.48
CA LEU A 134 11.07 4.99 17.47
C LEU A 134 11.87 5.34 18.73
N PHE A 135 13.08 5.85 18.54
CA PHE A 135 14.05 6.14 19.61
C PHE A 135 14.32 4.94 20.53
N GLY A 136 14.18 3.73 19.98
CA GLY A 136 14.31 2.48 20.72
C GLY A 136 13.18 2.24 21.75
N LYS A 137 12.04 2.93 21.64
CA LYS A 137 10.89 2.77 22.52
C LYS A 137 9.77 1.98 21.84
N PRO A 138 8.86 1.35 22.63
CA PRO A 138 7.66 0.71 22.09
C PRO A 138 6.86 1.67 21.21
N THR A 139 6.62 1.29 19.96
CA THR A 139 5.95 2.16 18.98
C THR A 139 4.90 1.38 18.20
N LEU A 140 3.70 1.95 18.10
CA LEU A 140 2.65 1.47 17.22
C LEU A 140 2.62 2.33 15.96
N ILE A 141 2.53 1.70 14.80
CA ILE A 141 2.39 2.36 13.52
C ILE A 141 1.14 1.81 12.86
N ASN A 142 0.24 2.69 12.43
CA ASN A 142 -0.94 2.31 11.67
C ASN A 142 -1.19 3.33 10.55
N ASN A 143 -1.88 2.89 9.50
CA ASN A 143 -2.30 3.77 8.42
C ASN A 143 -3.40 4.75 8.89
N VAL A 144 -3.48 5.94 8.29
CA VAL A 144 -4.49 6.94 8.66
C VAL A 144 -5.93 6.47 8.44
N GLU A 145 -6.21 5.63 7.44
CA GLU A 145 -7.53 5.00 7.27
C GLU A 145 -7.88 4.10 8.46
N THR A 146 -6.89 3.40 9.02
CA THR A 146 -7.12 2.58 10.22
C THR A 146 -7.53 3.45 11.40
N PHE A 147 -6.84 4.57 11.63
CA PHE A 147 -7.24 5.52 12.68
C PHE A 147 -8.62 6.11 12.43
N SER A 148 -8.94 6.46 11.18
CA SER A 148 -10.22 7.08 10.80
C SER A 148 -11.43 6.19 11.08
N ASN A 149 -11.25 4.86 11.03
CA ASN A 149 -12.33 3.92 11.35
C ASN A 149 -12.61 3.78 12.86
N ILE A 150 -11.66 4.14 13.72
CA ILE A 150 -11.74 3.87 15.17
C ILE A 150 -12.86 4.66 15.87
N PRO A 151 -13.06 5.97 15.62
CA PRO A 151 -14.17 6.71 16.21
C PRO A 151 -15.53 6.06 15.95
N LEU A 152 -15.77 5.66 14.70
CA LEU A 152 -17.00 4.97 14.31
C LEU A 152 -17.16 3.65 15.07
N ILE A 153 -16.12 2.81 15.08
CA ILE A 153 -16.10 1.52 15.79
C ILE A 153 -16.45 1.69 17.28
N ILE A 154 -15.89 2.71 17.94
CA ILE A 154 -16.18 2.98 19.35
C ILE A 154 -17.62 3.47 19.53
N SER A 155 -18.11 4.33 18.64
CA SER A 155 -19.45 4.92 18.75
C SER A 155 -20.59 3.90 18.59
N ILE A 156 -20.44 2.93 17.68
CA ILE A 156 -21.49 1.94 17.38
C ILE A 156 -21.24 0.57 18.02
N GLY A 157 -20.04 0.35 18.56
CA GLY A 157 -19.58 -0.92 19.09
C GLY A 157 -19.01 -1.85 18.02
N GLY A 158 -17.90 -2.52 18.36
CA GLY A 158 -17.17 -3.39 17.42
C GLY A 158 -17.99 -4.56 16.87
N GLN A 159 -18.96 -5.08 17.64
CA GLN A 159 -19.86 -6.14 17.16
C GLN A 159 -20.75 -5.66 16.02
N LYS A 160 -21.32 -4.45 16.14
CA LYS A 160 -22.16 -3.85 15.10
C LYS A 160 -21.35 -3.45 13.87
N TYR A 161 -20.13 -2.94 14.07
CA TYR A 161 -19.21 -2.70 12.95
C TYR A 161 -18.90 -4.00 12.18
N ALA A 162 -18.76 -5.12 12.91
CA ALA A 162 -18.51 -6.44 12.34
C ALA A 162 -19.70 -7.10 11.63
N GLU A 163 -20.91 -6.52 11.72
CA GLU A 163 -22.06 -6.98 10.93
C GLU A 163 -21.94 -6.61 9.44
N THR A 164 -21.12 -5.62 9.12
CA THR A 164 -20.79 -5.24 7.74
C THR A 164 -19.53 -5.96 7.28
N GLY A 165 -19.50 -6.40 6.02
CA GLY A 165 -18.34 -7.06 5.44
C GLY A 165 -18.54 -8.56 5.22
N THR A 166 -17.44 -9.29 5.23
CA THR A 166 -17.38 -10.76 5.17
C THR A 166 -17.01 -11.35 6.54
N LYS A 167 -16.87 -12.68 6.61
CA LYS A 167 -16.38 -13.35 7.82
C LYS A 167 -14.91 -13.06 8.12
N SER A 168 -14.10 -12.86 7.08
CA SER A 168 -12.65 -12.63 7.15
C SER A 168 -12.31 -11.13 7.18
N SER A 169 -13.19 -10.27 6.67
CA SER A 169 -12.95 -8.82 6.50
C SER A 169 -14.18 -8.02 6.90
N THR A 170 -14.13 -7.38 8.07
CA THR A 170 -15.25 -6.62 8.61
C THR A 170 -15.15 -5.12 8.33
N GLY A 171 -16.31 -4.47 8.22
CA GLY A 171 -16.43 -3.03 7.98
C GLY A 171 -16.35 -2.64 6.50
N THR A 172 -15.90 -1.41 6.28
CA THR A 172 -15.72 -0.80 4.96
C THR A 172 -14.24 -0.65 4.60
N LYS A 173 -13.98 -0.38 3.32
CA LYS A 173 -12.67 -0.08 2.77
C LYS A 173 -12.79 1.10 1.82
N LEU A 174 -11.85 2.04 1.91
CA LEU A 174 -11.66 3.06 0.89
C LEU A 174 -10.90 2.46 -0.28
N LEU A 175 -11.49 2.53 -1.47
CA LEU A 175 -10.91 2.06 -2.72
C LEU A 175 -10.57 3.23 -3.64
N CYS A 176 -9.33 3.25 -4.15
CA CYS A 176 -8.86 4.23 -5.11
C CYS A 176 -9.03 3.67 -6.52
N LEU A 177 -10.06 4.11 -7.25
CA LEU A 177 -10.31 3.67 -8.62
C LEU A 177 -9.65 4.62 -9.61
N SER A 178 -8.77 4.09 -10.45
CA SER A 178 -7.98 4.86 -11.41
C SER A 178 -7.71 4.11 -12.72
N GLY A 179 -6.78 4.60 -13.53
CA GLY A 179 -6.46 4.05 -14.85
C GLY A 179 -7.46 4.48 -15.92
N ASN A 180 -7.94 3.52 -16.71
CA ASN A 180 -8.88 3.73 -17.81
C ASN A 180 -10.35 3.76 -17.39
N ALA A 181 -10.66 3.72 -16.08
CA ALA A 181 -12.03 3.85 -15.59
C ALA A 181 -12.68 5.18 -16.03
N LYS A 182 -13.98 5.19 -16.30
CA LYS A 182 -14.70 6.41 -16.72
C LYS A 182 -14.88 7.38 -15.56
N VAL A 183 -15.33 6.87 -14.42
CA VAL A 183 -15.42 7.61 -13.16
C VAL A 183 -14.28 7.16 -12.26
N LYS A 184 -13.38 8.10 -11.93
CA LYS A 184 -12.19 7.88 -11.11
C LYS A 184 -12.38 8.59 -9.78
N GLY A 185 -11.82 8.06 -8.70
CA GLY A 185 -11.97 8.66 -7.38
C GLY A 185 -11.79 7.67 -6.24
N VAL A 186 -12.13 8.13 -5.04
CA VAL A 186 -12.17 7.29 -3.84
C VAL A 186 -13.61 6.86 -3.60
N PHE A 187 -13.82 5.56 -3.43
CA PHE A 187 -15.11 4.97 -3.11
C PHE A 187 -15.01 4.23 -1.79
N GLU A 188 -15.87 4.56 -0.83
CA GLU A 188 -16.06 3.74 0.36
C GLU A 188 -17.04 2.61 0.05
N VAL A 189 -16.60 1.37 0.21
CA VAL A 189 -17.45 0.20 -0.01
C VAL A 189 -17.35 -0.76 1.17
N PRO A 190 -18.42 -1.52 1.49
CA PRO A 190 -18.29 -2.63 2.42
C PRO A 190 -17.39 -3.71 1.81
N PHE A 191 -16.63 -4.41 2.66
CA PHE A 191 -16.03 -5.67 2.23
C PHE A 191 -17.13 -6.62 1.74
N GLY A 192 -16.83 -7.50 0.78
CA GLY A 192 -17.84 -8.38 0.19
C GLY A 192 -18.36 -7.95 -1.19
N VAL A 193 -18.16 -6.69 -1.60
CA VAL A 193 -18.46 -6.27 -2.98
C VAL A 193 -17.46 -6.90 -3.96
N THR A 194 -17.89 -7.15 -5.19
CA THR A 194 -17.00 -7.65 -6.25
C THR A 194 -16.21 -6.53 -6.90
N ILE A 195 -15.07 -6.87 -7.50
CA ILE A 195 -14.27 -5.91 -8.29
C ILE A 195 -15.11 -5.39 -9.47
N ARG A 196 -15.93 -6.25 -10.08
CA ARG A 196 -16.85 -5.88 -11.16
C ARG A 196 -17.80 -4.78 -10.73
N GLN A 197 -18.42 -4.88 -9.56
CA GLN A 197 -19.30 -3.82 -9.04
C GLN A 197 -18.56 -2.49 -8.92
N VAL A 198 -17.32 -2.50 -8.40
CA VAL A 198 -16.53 -1.28 -8.27
C VAL A 198 -16.18 -0.70 -9.64
N VAL A 199 -15.75 -1.52 -10.60
CA VAL A 199 -15.29 -1.05 -11.91
C VAL A 199 -16.44 -0.66 -12.84
N GLU A 200 -17.50 -1.46 -12.89
CA GLU A 200 -18.60 -1.29 -13.84
C GLU A 200 -19.75 -0.45 -13.28
N GLU A 201 -20.11 -0.59 -12.00
CA GLU A 201 -21.22 0.18 -11.41
C GLU A 201 -20.72 1.55 -10.89
N LEU A 202 -19.69 1.55 -10.03
CA LEU A 202 -19.15 2.80 -9.48
C LEU A 202 -18.26 3.54 -10.48
N GLY A 203 -17.38 2.80 -11.16
CA GLY A 203 -16.45 3.30 -12.17
C GLY A 203 -17.06 3.57 -13.54
N GLN A 204 -18.29 3.09 -13.79
CA GLN A 204 -18.98 3.17 -15.08
C GLN A 204 -18.19 2.61 -16.27
N GLY A 205 -17.40 1.56 -16.04
CA GLY A 205 -16.60 0.91 -17.08
C GLY A 205 -15.42 1.78 -17.52
N THR A 206 -15.00 1.66 -18.78
CA THR A 206 -13.84 2.40 -19.31
C THR A 206 -14.24 3.74 -19.95
N GLU A 207 -13.39 4.75 -19.80
CA GLU A 207 -13.57 6.08 -20.39
C GLU A 207 -13.67 6.04 -21.92
N SER A 208 -12.95 5.10 -22.55
CA SER A 208 -12.92 4.91 -24.00
C SER A 208 -14.06 4.05 -24.55
N GLY A 209 -14.85 3.41 -23.68
CA GLY A 209 -15.83 2.38 -24.06
C GLY A 209 -15.20 1.04 -24.52
N ARG A 210 -13.88 0.90 -24.42
CA ARG A 210 -13.17 -0.34 -24.75
C ARG A 210 -13.36 -1.41 -23.68
N LYS A 211 -13.10 -2.65 -24.07
CA LYS A 211 -13.14 -3.78 -23.15
C LYS A 211 -12.01 -3.67 -22.13
N ILE A 212 -12.34 -4.00 -20.87
CA ILE A 212 -11.34 -4.16 -19.81
C ILE A 212 -10.54 -5.42 -20.13
N LYS A 213 -9.22 -5.32 -20.26
CA LYS A 213 -8.34 -6.49 -20.43
C LYS A 213 -7.91 -7.03 -19.07
N MET A 214 -7.54 -6.12 -18.16
CA MET A 214 -6.96 -6.47 -16.88
C MET A 214 -7.19 -5.37 -15.84
N VAL A 215 -7.01 -5.73 -14.57
CA VAL A 215 -7.03 -4.81 -13.44
C VAL A 215 -5.82 -5.09 -12.56
N GLN A 216 -5.11 -4.03 -12.16
CA GLN A 216 -4.09 -4.12 -11.13
C GLN A 216 -4.70 -3.77 -9.78
N LEU A 217 -4.56 -4.68 -8.82
CA LEU A 217 -5.13 -4.55 -7.49
C LEU A 217 -4.08 -4.10 -6.48
N GLY A 218 -4.47 -3.40 -5.42
CA GLY A 218 -3.59 -2.98 -4.32
C GLY A 218 -2.65 -1.81 -4.63
N GLY A 219 -2.37 -1.55 -5.91
CA GLY A 219 -1.43 -0.53 -6.40
C GLY A 219 -0.29 -1.19 -7.18
N ALA A 220 0.84 -0.50 -7.30
CA ALA A 220 2.01 -1.04 -8.00
C ALA A 220 2.52 -2.37 -7.40
N CYS A 221 2.35 -2.59 -6.09
CA CYS A 221 2.81 -3.79 -5.37
C CYS A 221 1.88 -5.00 -5.52
N GLY A 222 0.70 -4.85 -6.09
CA GLY A 222 -0.27 -5.93 -6.13
C GLY A 222 -0.39 -6.63 -7.49
N PRO A 223 -1.22 -7.68 -7.54
CA PRO A 223 -1.34 -8.55 -8.71
C PRO A 223 -2.09 -7.85 -9.84
N ILE A 224 -1.80 -8.29 -11.06
CA ILE A 224 -2.56 -7.97 -12.26
C ILE A 224 -3.44 -9.19 -12.58
N ILE A 225 -4.75 -8.97 -12.61
CA ILE A 225 -5.74 -10.02 -12.85
C ILE A 225 -6.51 -9.77 -14.16
N PRO A 226 -6.96 -10.83 -14.86
CA PRO A 226 -7.73 -10.72 -16.10
C PRO A 226 -9.22 -10.38 -15.87
N GLU A 227 -9.89 -9.92 -16.92
CA GLU A 227 -11.32 -9.56 -16.95
C GLU A 227 -12.25 -10.63 -16.33
N TYR A 228 -11.96 -11.92 -16.56
CA TYR A 228 -12.83 -13.00 -16.07
C TYR A 228 -12.78 -13.19 -14.55
N MET A 229 -11.82 -12.56 -13.86
CA MET A 229 -11.69 -12.61 -12.39
C MET A 229 -12.36 -11.41 -11.69
N LEU A 230 -13.02 -10.49 -12.42
CA LEU A 230 -13.64 -9.32 -11.80
C LEU A 230 -14.81 -9.67 -10.87
N ASP A 231 -15.40 -10.86 -11.00
CA ASP A 231 -16.42 -11.35 -10.05
C ASP A 231 -15.83 -11.79 -8.70
N MET A 232 -14.51 -11.69 -8.53
CA MET A 232 -13.86 -11.90 -7.25
C MET A 232 -14.31 -10.83 -6.24
N VAL A 233 -14.64 -11.31 -5.05
CA VAL A 233 -15.03 -10.49 -3.91
C VAL A 233 -13.81 -9.80 -3.30
N ILE A 234 -13.98 -8.52 -2.93
CA ILE A 234 -12.98 -7.75 -2.19
C ILE A 234 -12.98 -8.21 -0.73
N ASP A 235 -11.91 -8.90 -0.35
CA ASP A 235 -11.75 -9.58 0.93
C ASP A 235 -10.27 -9.87 1.24
N TYR A 236 -9.81 -9.69 2.49
CA TYR A 236 -8.44 -9.99 2.93
C TYR A 236 -7.99 -11.41 2.55
N GLU A 237 -8.79 -12.44 2.82
CA GLU A 237 -8.44 -13.85 2.59
C GLU A 237 -8.30 -14.17 1.09
N ARG A 238 -9.16 -13.59 0.25
CA ARG A 238 -9.07 -13.75 -1.21
C ARG A 238 -7.81 -13.14 -1.79
N PHE A 239 -7.32 -12.05 -1.24
CA PHE A 239 -6.10 -11.44 -1.74
C PHE A 239 -4.84 -12.19 -1.32
N GLU A 240 -4.88 -12.90 -0.19
CA GLU A 240 -3.78 -13.78 0.23
C GLU A 240 -3.49 -14.87 -0.84
N GLU A 241 -4.49 -15.28 -1.64
CA GLU A 241 -4.30 -16.21 -2.76
C GLU A 241 -3.33 -15.71 -3.84
N PHE A 242 -3.04 -14.40 -3.87
CA PHE A 242 -2.07 -13.79 -4.79
C PHE A 242 -0.71 -13.55 -4.14
N GLU A 243 -0.46 -14.11 -2.96
CA GLU A 243 0.71 -13.79 -2.12
C GLU A 243 0.83 -12.27 -1.92
N SER A 244 -0.33 -11.61 -1.93
CA SER A 244 -0.50 -10.17 -1.82
C SER A 244 -1.36 -9.92 -0.60
N LYS A 245 -0.98 -8.93 0.20
CA LYS A 245 -1.92 -8.39 1.17
C LYS A 245 -2.86 -7.51 0.35
N THR A 246 -4.19 -7.60 0.53
CA THR A 246 -5.14 -6.55 0.06
C THR A 246 -4.44 -5.21 0.30
N GLY A 247 -3.99 -4.58 -0.78
CA GLY A 247 -3.03 -3.50 -0.67
C GLY A 247 -3.66 -2.26 -0.06
N ALA A 248 -3.11 -1.10 -0.39
CA ALA A 248 -3.68 0.17 0.05
C ALA A 248 -5.09 0.46 -0.53
N GLY A 249 -5.69 -0.44 -1.31
CA GLY A 249 -7.07 -0.31 -1.81
C GLY A 249 -7.15 0.28 -3.21
N ALA A 250 -6.05 0.37 -3.94
CA ALA A 250 -6.08 0.79 -5.34
C ALA A 250 -6.64 -0.29 -6.27
N ILE A 251 -7.42 0.15 -7.25
CA ILE A 251 -7.89 -0.62 -8.40
C ILE A 251 -7.55 0.20 -9.64
N ILE A 252 -6.60 -0.27 -10.43
CA ILE A 252 -6.16 0.39 -11.67
C ILE A 252 -6.76 -0.39 -12.84
N VAL A 253 -7.74 0.21 -13.51
CA VAL A 253 -8.43 -0.40 -14.65
C VAL A 253 -7.59 -0.23 -15.92
N ILE A 254 -7.37 -1.30 -16.67
CA ILE A 254 -6.54 -1.30 -17.87
C ILE A 254 -7.32 -1.91 -19.03
N ASP A 255 -7.52 -1.11 -20.08
CA ASP A 255 -8.19 -1.57 -21.30
C ASP A 255 -7.25 -2.34 -22.25
N ASP A 256 -7.84 -2.99 -23.25
CA ASP A 256 -7.19 -3.85 -24.23
C ASP A 256 -6.18 -3.15 -25.18
N ARG A 257 -5.91 -1.85 -25.02
CA ARG A 257 -4.86 -1.15 -25.78
C ARG A 257 -3.46 -1.39 -25.23
N PHE A 258 -3.36 -1.73 -23.95
CA PHE A 258 -2.08 -1.75 -23.25
C PHE A 258 -1.42 -3.13 -23.30
N ASN A 259 -0.13 -3.12 -23.62
CA ASN A 259 0.72 -4.29 -23.55
C ASN A 259 1.16 -4.54 -22.09
N ILE A 260 1.14 -5.80 -21.66
CA ILE A 260 1.50 -6.21 -20.31
C ILE A 260 2.95 -5.88 -19.96
N PHE A 261 3.88 -6.00 -20.90
CA PHE A 261 5.31 -5.74 -20.67
C PHE A 261 5.61 -4.26 -20.44
N ASP A 262 4.86 -3.35 -21.09
CA ASP A 262 4.99 -1.91 -20.84
C ASP A 262 4.54 -1.55 -19.41
N ILE A 263 3.48 -2.20 -18.94
CA ILE A 263 2.98 -2.03 -17.56
C ILE A 263 4.00 -2.57 -16.57
N LEU A 264 4.48 -3.81 -16.77
CA LEU A 264 5.48 -4.43 -15.90
C LEU A 264 6.79 -3.64 -15.87
N MET A 265 7.24 -3.10 -17.00
CA MET A 265 8.43 -2.26 -17.05
C MET A 265 8.25 -0.99 -16.20
N ARG A 266 7.09 -0.33 -16.28
CA ARG A 266 6.80 0.85 -15.44
C ARG A 266 6.81 0.49 -13.95
N VAL A 267 6.21 -0.64 -13.58
CA VAL A 267 6.18 -1.14 -12.20
C VAL A 267 7.60 -1.44 -11.70
N VAL A 268 8.41 -2.16 -12.48
CA VAL A 268 9.80 -2.48 -12.10
C VAL A 268 10.65 -1.22 -11.99
N ARG A 269 10.54 -0.27 -12.92
CA ARG A 269 11.30 1.00 -12.87
C ARG A 269 10.90 1.85 -11.67
N PHE A 270 9.62 1.85 -11.30
CA PHE A 270 9.17 2.50 -10.07
C PHE A 270 9.89 1.89 -8.85
N PHE A 271 9.87 0.56 -8.68
CA PHE A 271 10.54 -0.06 -7.54
C PHE A 271 12.07 0.02 -7.58
N GLU A 272 12.68 0.03 -8.76
CA GLU A 272 14.10 0.28 -8.93
C GLU A 272 14.48 1.67 -8.40
N HIS A 273 13.67 2.68 -8.72
CA HIS A 273 13.85 4.06 -8.24
C HIS A 273 13.62 4.19 -6.73
N GLU A 274 12.58 3.51 -6.22
CA GLU A 274 12.15 3.60 -4.82
C GLU A 274 12.88 2.64 -3.87
N SER A 275 13.77 1.80 -4.38
CA SER A 275 14.53 0.88 -3.55
C SER A 275 15.51 1.64 -2.64
N CYS A 276 15.46 1.39 -1.34
CA CYS A 276 16.44 1.95 -0.40
C CYS A 276 17.87 1.39 -0.58
N GLY A 277 18.04 0.37 -1.44
CA GLY A 277 19.32 -0.25 -1.79
C GLY A 277 19.94 -1.16 -0.72
N LYS A 278 19.24 -1.44 0.38
CA LYS A 278 19.82 -2.16 1.52
C LYS A 278 20.04 -3.66 1.27
N CYS A 279 19.04 -4.37 0.75
CA CYS A 279 19.13 -5.80 0.49
C CYS A 279 19.45 -6.08 -0.97
N THR A 280 20.44 -6.95 -1.21
CA THR A 280 20.86 -7.38 -2.56
C THR A 280 19.72 -7.92 -3.42
N PRO A 281 18.82 -8.80 -2.95
CA PRO A 281 17.73 -9.32 -3.79
C PRO A 281 16.84 -8.19 -4.34
N CYS A 282 16.52 -7.18 -3.54
CA CYS A 282 15.75 -6.02 -4.01
C CYS A 282 16.62 -5.13 -4.93
N ARG A 283 17.76 -4.64 -4.43
CA ARG A 283 18.62 -3.66 -5.12
C ARG A 283 19.05 -4.12 -6.51
N GLU A 284 19.59 -5.34 -6.62
CA GLU A 284 20.07 -5.87 -7.90
C GLU A 284 18.93 -6.54 -8.68
N GLY A 285 17.95 -7.11 -7.97
CA GLY A 285 16.85 -7.84 -8.59
C GLY A 285 16.00 -6.97 -9.50
N HIS A 286 15.66 -5.74 -9.09
CA HIS A 286 14.90 -4.83 -9.96
C HIS A 286 15.63 -4.50 -11.26
N ALA A 287 16.93 -4.23 -11.20
CA ALA A 287 17.74 -3.99 -12.40
C ALA A 287 17.76 -5.22 -13.32
N GLN A 288 17.90 -6.42 -12.75
CA GLN A 288 17.88 -7.67 -13.53
C GLN A 288 16.49 -7.97 -14.12
N LEU A 289 15.41 -7.74 -13.38
CA LEU A 289 14.04 -7.85 -13.88
C LEU A 289 13.82 -6.91 -15.07
N ALA A 290 14.28 -5.66 -14.99
CA ALA A 290 14.18 -4.70 -16.08
C ALA A 290 14.93 -5.17 -17.33
N ILE A 291 16.14 -5.72 -17.17
CA ILE A 291 16.93 -6.27 -18.30
C ILE A 291 16.17 -7.42 -18.98
N ILE A 292 15.61 -8.35 -18.19
CA ILE A 292 14.89 -9.49 -18.75
C ILE A 292 13.59 -9.05 -19.43
N LEU A 293 12.79 -8.17 -18.80
CA LEU A 293 11.57 -7.62 -19.39
C LEU A 293 11.85 -6.88 -20.69
N ASN A 294 12.97 -6.15 -20.79
CA ASN A 294 13.34 -5.48 -22.02
C ASN A 294 13.57 -6.45 -23.18
N LYS A 295 14.05 -7.67 -22.93
CA LYS A 295 14.14 -8.71 -23.98
C LYS A 295 12.77 -9.14 -24.50
N PHE A 296 11.76 -9.22 -23.64
CA PHE A 296 10.38 -9.51 -24.06
C PHE A 296 9.80 -8.37 -24.91
N ILE A 297 10.04 -7.11 -24.51
CA ILE A 297 9.62 -5.93 -25.28
C ILE A 297 10.30 -5.90 -26.67
N GLU A 298 11.58 -6.27 -26.74
CA GLU A 298 12.35 -6.31 -27.99
C GLU A 298 12.14 -7.58 -28.82
N ARG A 299 11.31 -8.54 -28.38
CA ARG A 299 11.13 -9.86 -29.02
C ARG A 299 12.43 -10.65 -29.20
N LYS A 300 13.30 -10.59 -28.20
CA LYS A 300 14.57 -11.33 -28.12
C LYS A 300 14.61 -12.27 -26.91
N ALA A 301 13.51 -12.40 -26.19
CA ALA A 301 13.42 -13.28 -25.04
C ALA A 301 13.45 -14.74 -25.47
N THR A 302 14.12 -15.57 -24.69
CA THR A 302 14.17 -17.03 -24.88
C THR A 302 13.36 -17.74 -23.79
N ALA A 303 13.11 -19.04 -23.96
CA ALA A 303 12.53 -19.87 -22.90
C ALA A 303 13.36 -19.84 -21.60
N LYS A 304 14.69 -19.67 -21.70
CA LYS A 304 15.57 -19.50 -20.54
C LYS A 304 15.31 -18.18 -19.83
N ASP A 305 15.09 -17.09 -20.58
CA ASP A 305 14.77 -15.79 -20.00
C ASP A 305 13.43 -15.82 -19.24
N LEU A 306 12.42 -16.55 -19.75
CA LEU A 306 11.16 -16.77 -19.04
C LEU A 306 11.37 -17.48 -17.70
N PHE A 307 12.16 -18.56 -17.70
CA PHE A 307 12.49 -19.28 -16.46
C PHE A 307 13.29 -18.40 -15.49
N SER A 308 14.26 -17.63 -15.99
CA SER A 308 15.06 -16.70 -15.19
C SER A 308 14.20 -15.59 -14.59
N LEU A 309 13.23 -15.05 -15.34
CA LEU A 309 12.28 -14.05 -14.85
C LEU A 309 11.47 -14.60 -13.68
N GLU A 310 10.86 -15.78 -13.84
CA GLU A 310 10.07 -16.42 -12.80
C GLU A 310 10.90 -16.72 -11.55
N SER A 311 12.08 -17.31 -11.74
CA SER A 311 12.98 -17.67 -10.64
C SER A 311 13.41 -16.42 -9.86
N LEU A 312 13.83 -15.35 -10.55
CA LEU A 312 14.26 -14.11 -9.92
C LEU A 312 13.10 -13.44 -9.16
N ALA A 313 11.91 -13.35 -9.77
CA ALA A 313 10.72 -12.79 -9.12
C ALA A 313 10.40 -13.51 -7.80
N ARG A 314 10.45 -14.85 -7.79
CA ARG A 314 10.22 -15.65 -6.56
C ARG A 314 11.32 -15.48 -5.51
N VAL A 315 12.59 -15.43 -5.92
CA VAL A 315 13.71 -15.17 -5.00
C VAL A 315 13.55 -13.80 -4.35
N MET A 316 13.22 -12.77 -5.12
CA MET A 316 12.96 -11.43 -4.59
C MET A 316 11.80 -11.42 -3.59
N HIS A 317 10.70 -12.11 -3.93
CA HIS A 317 9.52 -12.23 -3.07
C HIS A 317 9.86 -12.86 -1.71
N GLN A 318 10.70 -13.90 -1.70
CA GLN A 318 10.99 -14.66 -0.47
C GLN A 318 12.15 -14.08 0.36
N THR A 319 13.12 -13.42 -0.28
CA THR A 319 14.40 -13.09 0.38
C THR A 319 14.63 -11.59 0.59
N SER A 320 13.74 -10.74 0.06
CA SER A 320 13.80 -9.32 0.33
C SER A 320 13.51 -9.00 1.79
N LEU A 321 14.20 -7.97 2.30
CA LEU A 321 14.20 -7.63 3.71
C LEU A 321 12.87 -7.06 4.22
N CYS A 322 12.17 -6.29 3.39
CA CYS A 322 10.93 -5.61 3.75
C CYS A 322 9.81 -5.85 2.75
N GLY A 323 8.60 -5.44 3.12
CA GLY A 323 7.38 -5.61 2.32
C GLY A 323 7.54 -5.14 0.89
N LEU A 324 8.13 -3.96 0.65
CA LEU A 324 8.37 -3.43 -0.70
C LEU A 324 9.12 -4.44 -1.58
N GLY A 325 10.27 -4.93 -1.13
CA GLY A 325 11.06 -5.86 -1.94
C GLY A 325 10.34 -7.20 -2.14
N GLN A 326 9.56 -7.64 -1.14
CA GLN A 326 8.77 -8.87 -1.22
C GLN A 326 7.60 -8.74 -2.19
N THR A 327 6.88 -7.62 -2.22
CA THR A 327 5.67 -7.44 -3.05
C THR A 327 5.96 -6.81 -4.42
N SER A 328 7.10 -6.17 -4.60
CA SER A 328 7.48 -5.58 -5.90
C SER A 328 7.45 -6.54 -7.11
N PRO A 329 7.77 -7.86 -7.00
CA PRO A 329 7.61 -8.79 -8.11
C PRO A 329 6.18 -9.37 -8.27
N THR A 330 5.22 -9.04 -7.39
CA THR A 330 3.87 -9.66 -7.39
C THR A 330 3.15 -9.47 -8.71
N ALA A 331 3.27 -8.29 -9.34
CA ALA A 331 2.72 -8.06 -10.68
C ALA A 331 3.27 -9.10 -11.68
N ILE A 332 4.59 -9.30 -11.73
CA ILE A 332 5.22 -10.29 -12.62
C ILE A 332 4.76 -11.72 -12.30
N ILE A 333 4.69 -12.09 -11.02
CA ILE A 333 4.26 -13.43 -10.59
C ILE A 333 2.82 -13.69 -11.05
N SER A 334 1.92 -12.72 -10.85
CA SER A 334 0.53 -12.84 -11.28
C SER A 334 0.39 -12.89 -12.81
N THR A 335 1.18 -12.12 -13.56
CA THR A 335 1.11 -12.12 -15.01
C THR A 335 1.70 -13.37 -15.63
N LEU A 336 2.74 -13.96 -15.04
CA LEU A 336 3.25 -15.27 -15.43
C LEU A 336 2.22 -16.39 -15.24
N ARG A 337 1.29 -16.22 -14.29
CA ARG A 337 0.20 -17.17 -14.01
C ARG A 337 -0.98 -16.98 -14.97
N TYR A 338 -1.47 -15.75 -15.14
CA TYR A 338 -2.72 -15.48 -15.84
C TYR A 338 -2.57 -15.04 -17.30
N PHE A 339 -1.39 -14.55 -17.67
CA PHE A 339 -1.09 -14.02 -19.01
C PHE A 339 0.13 -14.73 -19.61
N ARG A 340 0.29 -16.02 -19.30
CA ARG A 340 1.45 -16.81 -19.75
C ARG A 340 1.57 -16.86 -21.28
N GLU A 341 0.44 -16.85 -21.97
CA GLU A 341 0.38 -16.81 -23.44
C GLU A 341 1.05 -15.54 -24.00
N ASP A 342 0.80 -14.36 -23.40
CA ASP A 342 1.49 -13.11 -23.79
C ASP A 342 3.02 -13.24 -23.67
N TYR A 343 3.56 -14.05 -22.74
CA TYR A 343 5.00 -14.32 -22.67
C TYR A 343 5.49 -15.26 -23.77
N ILE A 344 4.74 -16.32 -24.04
CA ILE A 344 5.10 -17.32 -25.05
C ILE A 344 5.12 -16.68 -26.44
N GLU A 345 4.18 -15.79 -26.74
CA GLU A 345 4.11 -15.07 -28.02
C GLU A 345 5.29 -14.12 -28.27
N GLN A 346 5.98 -13.66 -27.22
CA GLN A 346 7.14 -12.76 -27.33
C GLN A 346 8.48 -13.51 -27.28
N ILE A 347 8.46 -14.83 -27.13
CA ILE A 347 9.66 -15.65 -27.19
C ILE A 347 10.10 -15.79 -28.65
N ASP A 348 11.36 -15.45 -28.91
CA ASP A 348 12.00 -15.75 -30.18
C ASP A 348 12.25 -17.25 -30.25
N TYR A 349 11.42 -17.93 -31.05
CA TYR A 349 11.74 -19.28 -31.51
C TYR A 349 12.66 -19.11 -32.71
N PRO A 350 13.94 -19.51 -32.63
CA PRO A 350 14.82 -19.45 -33.78
C PRO A 350 14.18 -20.26 -34.91
N THR A 351 13.59 -19.54 -35.86
CA THR A 351 13.00 -20.09 -37.07
C THR A 351 14.17 -20.35 -38.01
N ASN A 352 14.91 -21.45 -37.75
CA ASN A 352 15.79 -22.15 -38.70
C ASN A 352 16.43 -23.39 -38.05
N LEU A 353 15.66 -24.47 -37.96
CA LEU A 353 16.14 -25.79 -38.38
C LEU A 353 15.60 -26.03 -39.80
N GLY A 354 15.93 -25.12 -40.72
CA GLY A 354 15.77 -25.32 -42.16
C GLY A 354 16.98 -26.10 -42.65
N GLY A 355 16.74 -27.23 -43.30
CA GLY A 355 17.71 -28.29 -43.48
C GLY A 355 19.00 -27.95 -44.24
N GLN A 356 20.03 -28.71 -43.89
CA GLN A 356 20.91 -29.39 -44.84
C GLN A 356 21.11 -30.83 -44.37
#